data_AF-A0A6G1RRE4-F1
#
_entry.id   AF-A0A6G1RRE4-F1
#
_cell.length_a   1.000
_cell.length_b   1.000
_cell.length_c   1.000
_cell.angle_alpha   90.00
_cell.angle_beta   90.00
_cell.angle_gamma   90.00
#
_symmetry.space_group_name_H-M   'P 1'
#
loop_
_entity.id
_entity.type
_entity.pdbx_description
1 polymer ?
#
loop_
_entity_poly.entity_id
_entity_poly.type
_entity_poly.pdbx_seq_one_letter_code
_entity_poly.pdbx_strand_id
1 'polypeptide(L)'
;EALGMDLYKRNKPEKQPFAHLIIDDKNIPSGTRKVNLTSWHHDKGQANLSNMTFNDGKLIVNQDGFYYLYANICFRHHETSGNLTKRGLQLMVYMTKTNLKVRRSDVLMKGGSTKYWSGNSEFHFYSVNVGGFFKLKSGEMISIQVSNPLLLDSS
;
A
#
# COMPACT_ATOMS: atom_id res chain seq x y z
N GLU A 1 -20.16 -51.87 20.31
CA GLU A 1 -19.72 -51.47 18.95
C GLU A 1 -20.95 -50.98 18.20
N ALA A 2 -20.97 -49.86 17.47
CA ALA A 2 -19.93 -49.31 16.63
C ALA A 2 -19.71 -47.81 16.87
N LEU A 3 -18.46 -47.46 17.18
CA LEU A 3 -17.88 -46.15 17.00
C LEU A 3 -17.66 -45.92 15.50
N GLY A 4 -18.07 -44.76 15.00
CA GLY A 4 -17.48 -44.19 13.80
C GLY A 4 -18.47 -43.88 12.68
N MET A 5 -18.89 -42.62 12.62
CA MET A 5 -19.01 -41.84 11.38
C MET A 5 -19.10 -40.35 11.74
N ASP A 6 -18.03 -39.76 12.27
CA ASP A 6 -17.95 -38.29 12.46
C ASP A 6 -16.60 -37.69 12.03
N LEU A 7 -15.79 -38.44 11.26
CA LEU A 7 -14.42 -38.05 10.91
C LEU A 7 -14.26 -37.30 9.57
N TYR A 8 -15.35 -36.86 8.92
CA TYR A 8 -15.25 -36.21 7.60
C TYR A 8 -15.99 -34.89 7.46
N LYS A 9 -16.10 -34.09 8.54
CA LYS A 9 -16.18 -32.65 8.35
C LYS A 9 -14.81 -32.16 7.88
N ARG A 10 -14.56 -32.26 6.56
CA ARG A 10 -13.51 -31.46 5.91
C ARG A 10 -13.83 -30.00 6.24
N ASN A 11 -13.17 -29.45 7.26
CA ASN A 11 -13.12 -28.02 7.46
C ASN A 11 -12.75 -27.41 6.10
N LYS A 12 -13.59 -26.50 5.58
CA LYS A 12 -13.22 -25.73 4.39
C LYS A 12 -11.80 -25.19 4.67
N PRO A 13 -10.85 -25.32 3.73
CA PRO A 13 -9.53 -24.76 3.94
C PRO A 13 -9.71 -23.29 4.31
N GLU A 14 -9.13 -22.89 5.43
CA GLU A 14 -9.16 -21.52 5.89
C GLU A 14 -8.68 -20.66 4.72
N LYS A 15 -9.49 -19.65 4.32
CA LYS A 15 -9.14 -18.81 3.18
C LYS A 15 -7.78 -18.19 3.47
N GLN A 16 -6.83 -18.39 2.55
CA GLN A 16 -5.51 -17.79 2.68
C GLN A 16 -5.65 -16.26 2.79
N PRO A 17 -4.91 -15.62 3.71
CA PRO A 17 -4.98 -14.20 3.92
C PRO A 17 -4.47 -13.44 2.69
N PHE A 18 -5.23 -12.46 2.22
CA PHE A 18 -4.82 -11.57 1.14
C PHE A 18 -5.48 -10.20 1.28
N ALA A 19 -4.87 -9.19 0.69
CA ALA A 19 -5.49 -7.88 0.50
C ALA A 19 -5.01 -7.25 -0.81
N HIS A 20 -5.95 -6.63 -1.51
CA HIS A 20 -5.71 -5.67 -2.58
C HIS A 20 -6.44 -4.38 -2.18
N LEU A 21 -5.66 -3.33 -1.94
CA LEU A 21 -6.18 -2.05 -1.47
C LEU A 21 -6.02 -1.01 -2.58
N ILE A 22 -7.02 -0.14 -2.75
CA ILE A 22 -7.02 0.93 -3.76
C ILE A 22 -7.05 2.26 -3.03
N ILE A 23 -6.28 3.24 -3.49
CA ILE A 23 -6.24 4.56 -2.84
C ILE A 23 -7.64 5.20 -2.83
N ASP A 24 -8.00 5.84 -1.72
CA ASP A 24 -9.21 6.68 -1.65
C ASP A 24 -8.85 8.10 -2.08
N ASP A 25 -9.27 8.47 -3.30
CA ASP A 25 -8.96 9.74 -3.96
C ASP A 25 -9.44 10.97 -3.19
N LYS A 26 -10.53 10.84 -2.41
CA LYS A 26 -11.11 11.94 -1.65
C LYS A 26 -10.25 12.39 -0.48
N ASN A 27 -9.31 11.55 -0.05
CA ASN A 27 -8.56 11.72 1.19
C ASN A 27 -7.04 11.69 0.97
N ILE A 28 -6.58 12.05 -0.24
CA ILE A 28 -5.15 12.19 -0.52
C ILE A 28 -4.59 13.42 0.21
N PRO A 29 -3.51 13.28 1.02
CA PRO A 29 -2.91 14.41 1.72
C PRO A 29 -2.44 15.51 0.77
N SER A 30 -2.75 16.76 1.10
CA SER A 30 -2.20 17.90 0.38
C SER A 30 -0.75 18.15 0.78
N GLY A 31 0.07 18.60 -0.18
CA GLY A 31 1.45 19.03 0.04
C GLY A 31 2.52 18.18 -0.65
N THR A 32 3.77 18.54 -0.40
CA THR A 32 4.95 18.00 -1.12
C THR A 32 5.87 17.15 -0.24
N ARG A 33 5.67 17.16 1.07
CA ARG A 33 6.48 16.39 2.02
C ARG A 33 6.12 14.90 1.98
N LYS A 34 7.03 14.06 2.48
CA LYS A 34 6.78 12.64 2.67
C LYS A 34 5.71 12.42 3.73
N VAL A 35 4.69 11.62 3.43
CA VAL A 35 3.56 11.31 4.34
C VAL A 35 3.22 9.82 4.33
N ASN A 36 2.52 9.34 5.37
CA ASN A 36 1.83 8.05 5.32
C ASN A 36 0.51 8.24 4.56
N LEU A 37 0.18 7.31 3.67
CA LEU A 37 -1.13 7.24 3.04
C LEU A 37 -2.07 6.41 3.91
N THR A 38 -3.14 7.04 4.39
CA THR A 38 -4.02 6.43 5.40
C THR A 38 -5.39 6.02 4.88
N SER A 39 -5.77 6.47 3.70
CA SER A 39 -7.12 6.26 3.18
C SER A 39 -7.08 5.36 1.96
N TRP A 40 -7.62 4.15 2.14
CA TRP A 40 -7.65 3.10 1.12
C TRP A 40 -8.99 2.37 1.16
N HIS A 41 -9.55 2.09 0.00
CA HIS A 41 -10.67 1.17 -0.17
C HIS A 41 -10.19 -0.28 0.00
N HIS A 42 -11.01 -1.08 0.69
CA HIS A 42 -10.77 -2.50 0.93
C HIS A 42 -11.98 -3.38 0.54
N ASP A 43 -13.10 -2.77 0.16
CA ASP A 43 -14.40 -3.39 -0.07
C ASP A 43 -15.16 -2.81 -1.30
N LYS A 44 -14.50 -1.97 -2.12
CA LYS A 44 -15.10 -1.30 -3.28
C LYS A 44 -14.28 -1.48 -4.55
N GLY A 45 -14.96 -1.57 -5.69
CA GLY A 45 -14.31 -1.73 -6.99
C GLY A 45 -13.51 -3.04 -7.06
N GLN A 46 -12.24 -2.96 -7.42
CA GLN A 46 -11.33 -4.12 -7.42
C GLN A 46 -10.69 -4.37 -6.03
N ALA A 47 -10.94 -3.50 -5.04
CA ALA A 47 -10.40 -3.69 -3.69
C ALA A 47 -11.06 -4.88 -3.01
N ASN A 48 -10.24 -5.67 -2.32
CA ASN A 48 -10.71 -6.86 -1.63
C ASN A 48 -9.76 -7.21 -0.48
N LEU A 49 -10.29 -7.77 0.59
CA LEU A 49 -9.53 -8.16 1.76
C LEU A 49 -10.13 -9.41 2.38
N SER A 50 -9.28 -10.39 2.71
CA SER A 50 -9.68 -11.62 3.35
C SER A 50 -8.66 -12.05 4.40
N ASN A 51 -9.14 -12.41 5.59
CA ASN A 51 -8.33 -12.84 6.73
C ASN A 51 -7.15 -11.90 7.08
N MET A 52 -7.36 -10.61 6.86
CA MET A 52 -6.50 -9.49 7.29
C MET A 52 -7.42 -8.38 7.83
N THR A 53 -6.88 -7.34 8.44
CA THR A 53 -7.69 -6.21 8.93
C THR A 53 -7.10 -4.91 8.40
N PHE A 54 -7.93 -3.99 7.92
CA PHE A 54 -7.49 -2.65 7.55
C PHE A 54 -8.05 -1.64 8.56
N ASN A 55 -7.17 -0.88 9.21
CA ASN A 55 -7.55 0.13 10.18
C ASN A 55 -6.53 1.28 10.20
N ASP A 56 -7.01 2.53 10.23
CA ASP A 56 -6.17 3.72 10.34
C ASP A 56 -4.97 3.73 9.35
N GLY A 57 -5.24 3.43 8.08
CA GLY A 57 -4.20 3.43 7.05
C GLY A 57 -3.23 2.26 7.07
N LYS A 58 -3.48 1.26 7.90
CA LYS A 58 -2.57 0.15 8.13
C LYS A 58 -3.26 -1.17 7.84
N LEU A 59 -2.61 -1.98 7.03
CA LEU A 59 -2.98 -3.38 6.82
C LEU A 59 -2.36 -4.21 7.94
N ILE A 60 -3.21 -4.72 8.84
CA ILE A 60 -2.84 -5.57 9.95
C ILE A 60 -2.88 -7.03 9.49
N VAL A 61 -1.77 -7.73 9.72
CA VAL A 61 -1.65 -9.17 9.49
C VAL A 61 -2.33 -9.91 10.64
N ASN A 62 -3.26 -10.83 10.34
CA ASN A 62 -3.96 -11.59 11.37
C ASN A 62 -3.36 -12.99 11.60
N GLN A 63 -2.57 -13.50 10.65
CA GLN A 63 -1.99 -14.83 10.66
C GLN A 63 -0.48 -14.79 10.43
N ASP A 64 0.30 -15.59 11.16
CA ASP A 64 1.74 -15.71 10.92
C ASP A 64 1.98 -16.39 9.56
N GLY A 65 2.95 -15.90 8.80
CA GLY A 65 3.24 -16.51 7.50
C GLY A 65 4.28 -15.76 6.67
N PHE A 66 4.49 -16.27 5.48
CA PHE A 66 5.22 -15.55 4.45
C PHE A 66 4.23 -14.94 3.45
N TYR A 67 4.43 -13.66 3.17
CA TYR A 67 3.56 -12.87 2.34
C TYR A 67 4.35 -12.29 1.19
N TYR A 68 3.79 -12.36 -0.02
CA TYR A 68 4.20 -11.51 -1.11
C TYR A 68 3.51 -10.16 -0.94
N LEU A 69 4.30 -9.10 -0.77
CA LEU A 69 3.81 -7.73 -0.68
C LEU A 69 4.13 -7.02 -1.99
N TYR A 70 3.23 -6.15 -2.44
CA TYR A 70 3.45 -5.29 -3.59
C TYR A 70 2.78 -3.93 -3.39
N ALA A 71 3.26 -2.93 -4.11
CA ALA A 71 2.60 -1.64 -4.25
C ALA A 71 2.92 -1.07 -5.63
N ASN A 72 1.89 -0.54 -6.30
CA ASN A 72 2.02 0.25 -7.50
C ASN A 72 1.47 1.66 -7.23
N ILE A 73 2.31 2.68 -7.35
CA ILE A 73 1.95 4.08 -7.08
C ILE A 73 2.25 4.89 -8.32
N CYS A 74 1.24 5.63 -8.78
CA CYS A 74 1.36 6.52 -9.92
C CYS A 74 1.41 7.96 -9.45
N PHE A 75 2.32 8.73 -10.05
CA PHE A 75 2.41 10.17 -9.92
C PHE A 75 2.07 10.80 -11.25
N ARG A 76 1.28 11.89 -11.24
CA ARG A 76 0.96 12.66 -12.44
C ARG A 76 0.93 14.16 -12.17
N HIS A 77 1.11 14.93 -13.24
CA HIS A 77 0.93 16.38 -13.22
C HIS A 77 0.42 16.86 -14.58
N HIS A 78 -0.53 17.77 -14.56
CA HIS A 78 -0.99 18.51 -15.73
C HIS A 78 -0.72 19.99 -15.51
N GLU A 79 -0.31 20.74 -16.54
CA GLU A 79 0.06 22.15 -16.42
C GLU A 79 -1.07 23.05 -15.84
N THR A 80 -2.33 22.67 -16.10
CA THR A 80 -3.52 23.34 -15.55
C THR A 80 -3.65 23.21 -14.03
N SER A 81 -2.90 22.28 -13.41
CA SER A 81 -2.83 22.11 -11.95
C SER A 81 -1.84 23.08 -11.29
N GLY A 82 -1.22 23.97 -12.06
CA GLY A 82 -0.29 24.99 -11.60
C GLY A 82 1.17 24.65 -11.90
N ASN A 83 2.07 25.60 -11.65
CA ASN A 83 3.50 25.38 -11.94
C ASN A 83 4.19 24.54 -10.87
N LEU A 84 4.94 23.53 -11.29
CA LEU A 84 5.85 22.79 -10.41
C LEU A 84 7.10 23.61 -10.07
N THR A 85 7.72 23.29 -8.94
CA THR A 85 9.02 23.84 -8.59
C THR A 85 10.06 23.42 -9.63
N LYS A 86 10.92 24.34 -10.09
CA LYS A 86 12.03 24.07 -11.04
C LYS A 86 13.18 23.21 -10.44
N ARG A 87 12.93 22.47 -9.37
CA ARG A 87 13.89 21.59 -8.69
C ARG A 87 13.58 20.13 -9.03
N GLY A 88 14.57 19.23 -8.89
CA GLY A 88 14.34 17.80 -9.07
C GLY A 88 13.30 17.27 -8.08
N LEU A 89 12.24 16.64 -8.60
CA LEU A 89 11.17 16.03 -7.83
C LEU A 89 11.59 14.61 -7.44
N GLN A 90 11.73 14.35 -6.15
CA GLN A 90 11.90 12.98 -5.68
C GLN A 90 10.52 12.32 -5.57
N LEU A 91 10.23 11.37 -6.45
CA LEU A 91 8.97 10.62 -6.49
C LEU A 91 9.25 9.22 -5.98
N MET A 92 8.97 9.00 -4.70
CA MET A 92 9.46 7.86 -3.93
C MET A 92 8.31 7.19 -3.19
N VAL A 93 8.39 5.87 -3.11
CA VAL A 93 7.45 5.00 -2.38
C VAL A 93 8.24 4.20 -1.36
N TYR A 94 7.69 4.08 -0.15
CA TYR A 94 8.24 3.26 0.92
C TYR A 94 7.13 2.38 1.48
N MET A 95 7.38 1.07 1.52
CA MET A 95 6.54 0.16 2.28
C MET A 95 7.19 -0.08 3.62
N THR A 96 6.45 0.21 4.69
CA THR A 96 6.95 0.08 6.06
C THR A 96 6.17 -0.97 6.83
N LYS A 97 6.88 -1.69 7.70
CA LYS A 97 6.31 -2.63 8.66
C LYS A 97 6.46 -2.06 10.06
N THR A 98 5.36 -1.98 10.78
CA THR A 98 5.35 -1.53 12.17
C THR A 98 4.92 -2.67 13.08
N ASN A 99 5.65 -2.85 14.18
CA ASN A 99 5.30 -3.78 15.25
C ASN A 99 5.08 -2.99 16.54
N LEU A 100 3.82 -2.91 16.99
CA LEU A 100 3.46 -2.12 18.19
C LEU A 100 4.05 -2.70 19.48
N LYS A 101 4.22 -4.02 19.57
CA LYS A 101 4.73 -4.68 20.77
C LYS A 101 6.15 -4.21 21.10
N VAL A 102 6.96 -3.97 20.07
CA VAL A 102 8.35 -3.51 20.21
C VAL A 102 8.56 -2.07 19.78
N ARG A 103 7.49 -1.33 19.48
CA ARG A 103 7.50 0.08 19.01
C ARG A 103 8.52 0.36 17.88
N ARG A 104 8.66 -0.60 16.97
CA ARG A 104 9.64 -0.54 15.87
C ARG A 104 8.93 -0.40 14.53
N SER A 105 9.48 0.45 13.66
CA SER A 105 9.05 0.59 12.26
C SER A 105 10.26 0.39 11.35
N ASP A 106 10.16 -0.54 10.41
CA ASP A 106 11.21 -0.87 9.45
C ASP A 106 10.72 -0.62 8.03
N VAL A 107 11.58 -0.11 7.16
CA VAL A 107 11.30 -0.03 5.72
C VAL A 107 11.57 -1.40 5.11
N LEU A 108 10.54 -2.05 4.58
CA LEU A 108 10.67 -3.33 3.88
C LEU A 108 11.13 -3.13 2.44
N MET A 109 10.57 -2.13 1.77
CA MET A 109 10.85 -1.82 0.37
C MET A 109 10.86 -0.32 0.14
N LYS A 110 11.69 0.10 -0.81
CA LYS A 110 11.79 1.48 -1.29
C LYS A 110 11.91 1.45 -2.80
N GLY A 111 11.17 2.30 -3.48
CA GLY A 111 11.26 2.50 -4.93
C GLY A 111 11.06 3.95 -5.29
N GLY A 112 11.41 4.31 -6.52
CA GLY A 112 11.21 5.66 -7.03
C GLY A 112 12.40 6.22 -7.78
N SER A 113 12.29 7.49 -8.17
CA SER A 113 13.30 8.19 -8.94
C SER A 113 13.23 9.69 -8.72
N THR A 114 14.32 10.38 -9.04
CA THR A 114 14.30 11.83 -9.19
C THR A 114 13.88 12.17 -10.62
N LYS A 115 12.82 12.97 -10.76
CA LYS A 115 12.30 13.42 -12.05
C LYS A 115 12.44 14.93 -12.20
N TYR A 116 12.70 15.37 -13.42
CA TYR A 116 12.65 16.76 -13.80
C TYR A 116 11.45 16.97 -14.72
N TRP A 117 10.33 17.42 -14.14
CA TRP A 117 9.10 17.71 -14.87
C TRP A 117 9.11 19.18 -15.29
N SER A 118 9.66 19.44 -16.48
CA SER A 118 9.73 20.79 -17.07
C SER A 118 8.35 21.25 -17.54
N GLY A 119 8.09 22.56 -17.48
CA GLY A 119 6.90 23.17 -18.07
C GLY A 119 6.83 23.16 -19.60
N ASN A 120 7.75 22.47 -20.28
CA ASN A 120 7.74 22.31 -21.74
C ASN A 120 6.80 21.17 -22.21
N SER A 121 6.23 20.42 -21.28
CA SER A 121 5.26 19.37 -21.56
C SER A 121 4.03 19.58 -20.70
N GLU A 122 2.86 19.52 -21.34
CA GLU A 122 1.55 19.72 -20.74
C GLU A 122 1.25 18.67 -19.65
N PHE A 123 1.74 17.44 -19.83
CA PHE A 123 1.44 16.31 -18.96
C PHE A 123 2.67 15.48 -18.61
N HIS A 124 2.78 15.11 -17.33
CA HIS A 124 3.83 14.24 -16.81
C HIS A 124 3.22 13.07 -16.06
N PHE A 125 3.83 11.89 -16.22
CA PHE A 125 3.41 10.67 -15.53
C PHE A 125 4.63 9.83 -15.14
N TYR A 126 4.55 9.20 -13.96
CA TYR A 126 5.57 8.27 -13.48
C TYR A 126 4.97 7.25 -12.51
N SER A 127 5.13 5.96 -12.80
CA SER A 127 4.73 4.87 -11.92
C SER A 127 5.91 4.23 -11.21
N VAL A 128 5.67 3.79 -9.99
CA VAL A 128 6.63 3.07 -9.14
C VAL A 128 5.98 1.78 -8.69
N ASN A 129 6.53 0.66 -9.14
CA ASN A 129 6.14 -0.67 -8.68
C ASN A 129 7.24 -1.27 -7.80
N VAL A 130 6.87 -1.73 -6.60
CA VAL A 130 7.76 -2.49 -5.71
C VAL A 130 7.07 -3.78 -5.30
N GLY A 131 7.86 -4.84 -5.13
CA GLY A 131 7.35 -6.14 -4.68
C GLY A 131 8.43 -7.01 -4.05
N GLY A 132 8.05 -7.85 -3.10
CA GLY A 132 9.00 -8.69 -2.37
C GLY A 132 8.32 -9.68 -1.43
N PHE A 133 9.07 -10.68 -0.99
CA PHE A 133 8.58 -11.76 -0.13
C PHE A 133 9.11 -11.58 1.30
N PHE A 134 8.20 -11.52 2.28
CA PHE A 134 8.54 -11.19 3.67
C PHE A 134 7.85 -12.13 4.65
N LYS A 135 8.56 -12.47 5.73
CA LYS A 135 7.96 -13.13 6.89
C LYS A 135 7.26 -12.07 7.75
N LEU A 136 5.97 -12.26 7.98
CA LEU A 136 5.15 -11.39 8.84
C LEU A 136 4.53 -12.19 9.97
N LYS A 137 4.35 -11.52 11.11
CA LYS A 137 3.67 -12.06 12.28
C LYS A 137 2.33 -11.39 12.49
N SER A 138 1.40 -12.11 13.11
CA SER A 138 0.12 -11.59 13.55
C SER A 138 0.30 -10.35 14.43
N GLY A 139 -0.44 -9.29 14.09
CA GLY A 139 -0.36 -7.96 14.69
C GLY A 139 0.69 -7.02 14.10
N GLU A 140 1.54 -7.47 13.17
CA GLU A 140 2.38 -6.56 12.40
C GLU A 140 1.55 -5.80 11.36
N MET A 141 1.90 -4.54 11.14
CA MET A 141 1.15 -3.61 10.29
C MET A 141 1.98 -3.15 9.12
N ILE A 142 1.39 -3.21 7.92
CA ILE A 142 1.97 -2.68 6.69
C ILE A 142 1.34 -1.32 6.40
N SER A 143 2.17 -0.34 6.04
CA SER A 143 1.72 0.98 5.58
C SER A 143 2.59 1.51 4.45
N ILE A 144 2.04 2.42 3.66
CA ILE A 144 2.71 3.04 2.52
C ILE A 144 3.01 4.49 2.85
N GLN A 145 4.25 4.91 2.59
CA GLN A 145 4.65 6.31 2.56
C GLN A 145 5.00 6.72 1.13
N VAL A 146 4.67 7.94 0.77
CA VAL A 146 5.05 8.54 -0.51
C VAL A 146 5.61 9.94 -0.30
N SER A 147 6.51 10.37 -1.18
CA SER A 147 6.84 11.79 -1.34
C SER A 147 5.86 12.45 -2.32
N ASN A 148 5.67 13.77 -2.20
CA ASN A 148 4.80 14.54 -3.08
C ASN A 148 3.38 13.95 -3.25
N PRO A 149 2.61 13.74 -2.15
CA PRO A 149 1.28 13.15 -2.23
C PRO A 149 0.30 13.96 -3.11
N LEU A 150 0.50 15.28 -3.24
CA LEU A 150 -0.27 16.13 -4.17
C LEU A 150 -0.18 15.68 -5.63
N LEU A 151 0.88 14.96 -5.99
CA LEU A 151 1.10 14.46 -7.36
C LEU A 151 0.58 13.04 -7.53
N LEU A 152 -0.05 12.42 -6.54
CA LEU A 152 -0.61 11.08 -6.71
C LEU A 152 -1.71 11.07 -7.76
N ASP A 153 -1.68 10.03 -8.59
CA ASP A 153 -2.80 9.77 -9.47
C ASP A 153 -3.99 9.24 -8.68
N SER A 154 -5.14 9.88 -8.90
CA SER A 154 -6.43 9.59 -8.31
C SER A 154 -7.41 8.93 -9.28
N SER A 155 -6.95 8.64 -10.51
CA SER A 155 -7.77 8.14 -11.62
C SER A 155 -7.95 6.63 -11.59
#